data_AF-A0A1Y0IIB1-F1
#
_entry.id   AF-A0A1Y0IIB1-F1
#
_cell.length_a   1.000
_cell.length_b   1.000
_cell.length_c   1.000
_cell.angle_alpha   90.00
_cell.angle_beta   90.00
_cell.angle_gamma   90.00
#
_symmetry.space_group_name_H-M   'P 1'
#
loop_
_entity.id
_entity.type
_entity.pdbx_description
1 polymer ?
#
loop_
_entity_poly.entity_id
_entity_poly.type
_entity_poly.pdbx_seq_one_letter_code
_entity_poly.pdbx_strand_id
1 'polypeptide(L)'
;MDETQKLLQAILESNRQTNAAVAALTNRMDRFEANYSDFIENRFNRLENIVDEIVRTMATKEDLVGFATKEDLAGFATKEDLAGFATKEDLERFATKEDLAGFATKEDLEKFATKEDLAVLTNKIAGLATKEDVAMMTETCASREQVQVLENKFNETDKLHHLKHAYQDREIMIIKEVLSL
;
A
#
# COMPACT_ATOMS: atom_id res chain seq x y z
N MET A 1 -52.80 104.34 71.88
CA MET A 1 -52.93 103.96 70.46
C MET A 1 -54.39 103.68 70.20
N ASP A 2 -55.01 104.44 69.32
CA ASP A 2 -56.39 104.22 68.91
C ASP A 2 -56.52 102.89 68.14
N GLU A 3 -57.72 102.32 68.08
CA GLU A 3 -58.02 101.01 67.49
C GLU A 3 -57.57 100.94 66.01
N THR A 4 -57.66 102.07 65.31
CA THR A 4 -57.17 102.29 63.94
C THR A 4 -55.66 102.06 63.80
N GLN A 5 -54.84 102.48 64.77
CA GLN A 5 -53.38 102.34 64.72
C GLN A 5 -52.93 100.89 64.95
N LYS A 6 -53.66 100.14 65.79
CA LYS A 6 -53.39 98.71 65.99
C LYS A 6 -53.68 97.91 64.73
N LEU A 7 -54.78 98.23 64.05
CA LEU A 7 -55.15 97.61 62.78
C LEU A 7 -54.11 97.86 61.69
N LEU A 8 -53.65 99.11 61.56
CA LEU A 8 -52.60 99.47 60.60
C LEU A 8 -51.29 98.71 60.86
N GLN A 9 -50.87 98.59 62.12
CA GLN A 9 -49.66 97.86 62.49
C GLN A 9 -49.78 96.36 62.16
N ALA A 10 -50.94 95.75 62.41
CA ALA A 10 -51.18 94.35 62.08
C ALA A 10 -51.13 94.08 60.56
N ILE A 11 -51.69 94.99 59.76
CA ILE A 11 -51.63 94.92 58.28
C ILE A 11 -50.19 95.03 57.79
N LEU A 12 -49.40 95.97 58.32
CA LEU A 12 -48.00 96.14 57.93
C LEU A 12 -47.17 94.91 58.27
N GLU A 13 -47.37 94.31 59.44
CA GLU A 13 -46.66 93.09 59.84
C GLU A 13 -47.08 91.89 58.98
N SER A 14 -48.39 91.74 58.71
CA SER A 14 -48.88 90.71 57.78
C SER A 14 -48.27 90.86 56.40
N ASN A 15 -48.24 92.07 55.83
CA ASN A 15 -47.61 92.35 54.54
C ASN A 15 -46.10 92.02 54.54
N ARG A 16 -45.40 92.36 55.62
CA ARG A 16 -43.98 92.03 55.79
C ARG A 16 -43.76 90.51 55.79
N GLN A 17 -44.61 89.76 56.48
CA GLN A 17 -44.57 88.30 56.51
C GLN A 17 -44.88 87.70 55.12
N THR A 18 -45.89 88.22 54.43
CA THR A 18 -46.23 87.79 53.06
C THR A 18 -45.06 88.03 52.10
N ASN A 19 -44.43 89.21 52.14
CA ASN A 19 -43.28 89.52 51.30
C ASN A 19 -42.07 88.60 51.59
N ALA A 20 -41.82 88.30 52.86
CA ALA A 20 -40.77 87.35 53.26
C ALA A 20 -41.08 85.93 52.76
N ALA A 21 -42.34 85.49 52.83
CA ALA A 21 -42.76 84.19 52.31
C ALA A 21 -42.62 84.10 50.78
N VAL A 22 -42.97 85.17 50.06
CA VAL A 22 -42.77 85.26 48.60
C VAL A 22 -41.29 85.15 48.25
N ALA A 23 -40.41 85.91 48.92
CA ALA A 23 -38.97 85.81 48.70
C ALA A 23 -38.41 84.41 48.99
N ALA A 24 -38.91 83.73 50.03
CA ALA A 24 -38.54 82.35 50.33
C ALA A 24 -39.03 81.37 49.24
N LEU A 25 -40.23 81.56 48.69
CA LEU A 25 -40.75 80.77 47.59
C LEU A 25 -39.95 80.98 46.30
N THR A 26 -39.57 82.22 45.98
CA THR A 26 -38.69 82.52 44.84
C THR A 26 -37.37 81.77 44.97
N ASN A 27 -36.70 81.87 46.12
CA ASN A 27 -35.46 81.13 46.38
C ASN A 27 -35.63 79.60 46.28
N ARG A 28 -36.79 79.07 46.69
CA ARG A 28 -37.09 77.63 46.54
C ARG A 28 -37.31 77.24 45.09
N MET A 29 -37.92 78.13 44.30
CA MET A 29 -38.11 77.93 42.86
C MET A 29 -36.77 77.93 42.13
N ASP A 30 -35.92 78.92 42.39
CA ASP A 30 -34.59 79.01 41.76
C ASP A 30 -33.75 77.77 42.06
N ARG A 31 -33.80 77.29 43.31
CA ARG A 31 -33.12 76.03 43.71
C ARG A 31 -33.72 74.81 43.02
N PHE A 32 -35.03 74.78 42.85
CA PHE A 32 -35.70 73.69 42.14
C PHE A 32 -35.25 73.68 40.68
N GLU A 33 -35.29 74.82 39.99
CA GLU A 33 -34.86 74.93 38.59
C GLU A 33 -33.39 74.51 38.42
N ALA A 34 -32.50 74.96 39.31
CA ALA A 34 -31.10 74.55 39.30
C ALA A 34 -30.94 73.03 39.50
N ASN A 35 -31.61 72.45 40.50
CA ASN A 35 -31.53 71.01 40.76
C ASN A 35 -32.06 70.17 39.59
N TYR A 36 -33.12 70.63 38.91
CA TYR A 36 -33.65 69.96 37.73
C TYR A 36 -32.69 70.06 36.55
N SER A 37 -32.09 71.23 36.33
CA SER A 37 -31.05 71.42 35.31
C SER A 37 -29.88 70.48 35.53
N ASP A 38 -29.32 70.47 36.76
CA ASP A 38 -28.21 69.60 37.14
C ASP A 38 -28.57 68.13 36.97
N PHE A 39 -29.78 67.72 37.36
CA PHE A 39 -30.23 66.34 37.20
C PHE A 39 -30.30 65.91 35.73
N ILE A 40 -30.85 66.74 34.86
CA ILE A 40 -30.96 66.45 33.43
C ILE A 40 -29.58 66.42 32.78
N GLU A 41 -28.72 67.38 33.09
CA GLU A 41 -27.36 67.45 32.54
C GLU A 41 -26.52 66.24 32.96
N ASN A 42 -26.56 65.87 34.25
CA ASN A 42 -25.88 64.67 34.74
C ASN A 42 -26.36 63.39 34.04
N ARG A 43 -27.67 63.27 33.80
CA ARG A 43 -28.22 62.11 33.07
C ARG A 43 -27.82 62.12 31.61
N PHE A 44 -27.81 63.29 30.96
CA PHE A 44 -27.42 63.44 29.57
C PHE A 44 -25.95 63.06 29.39
N ASN A 45 -25.05 63.63 30.19
CA ASN A 45 -23.63 63.34 30.16
C ASN A 45 -23.34 61.86 30.42
N ARG A 46 -24.10 61.22 31.32
CA ARG A 46 -23.98 59.76 31.54
C ARG A 46 -24.42 58.95 30.33
N LEU A 47 -25.47 59.37 29.62
CA LEU A 47 -25.93 58.69 28.41
C LEU A 47 -24.92 58.84 27.27
N GLU A 48 -24.38 60.04 27.07
CA GLU A 48 -23.36 60.32 26.07
C GLU A 48 -22.12 59.43 26.28
N ASN A 49 -21.62 59.35 27.51
CA ASN A 49 -20.51 58.46 27.85
C ASN A 49 -20.83 56.96 27.58
N ILE A 50 -22.05 56.52 27.86
CA ILE A 50 -22.46 55.12 27.58
C ILE A 50 -22.50 54.87 26.08
N VAL A 51 -23.03 55.81 25.30
CA VAL A 51 -23.09 55.69 23.84
C VAL A 51 -21.69 55.65 23.24
N ASP A 52 -20.78 56.52 23.69
CA ASP A 52 -19.39 56.53 23.25
C ASP A 52 -18.68 55.20 23.53
N GLU A 53 -18.89 54.63 24.73
CA GLU A 53 -18.30 53.34 25.09
C GLU A 53 -18.86 52.19 24.23
N ILE A 54 -20.18 52.19 23.99
CA ILE A 54 -20.81 51.20 23.11
C ILE A 54 -20.23 51.33 21.69
N VAL A 55 -20.10 52.54 21.16
CA VAL A 55 -19.53 52.80 19.82
C VAL A 55 -18.08 52.35 19.73
N ARG A 56 -17.28 52.52 20.79
CA ARG A 56 -15.89 52.06 20.82
C ARG A 56 -15.71 50.56 20.92
N THR A 57 -16.65 49.86 21.54
CA THR A 57 -16.52 48.43 21.88
C THR A 57 -17.35 47.52 20.99
N MET A 58 -18.31 48.06 20.24
CA MET A 58 -19.09 47.27 19.29
C MET A 58 -18.22 46.79 18.14
N ALA A 59 -18.42 45.53 17.74
CA ALA A 59 -17.86 45.04 16.49
C ALA A 59 -18.58 45.69 15.30
N THR A 60 -17.80 46.10 14.31
CA THR A 60 -18.27 46.62 13.03
C THR A 60 -18.46 45.48 12.02
N LYS A 61 -19.05 45.77 10.87
CA LYS A 61 -19.16 44.78 9.79
C LYS A 61 -17.78 44.43 9.22
N GLU A 62 -16.90 45.43 9.18
CA GLU A 62 -15.51 45.31 8.73
C GLU A 62 -14.72 44.35 9.61
N ASP A 63 -14.93 44.35 10.93
CA ASP A 63 -14.30 43.41 11.86
C ASP A 63 -14.67 41.94 11.57
N LEU A 64 -15.82 41.71 10.92
CA LEU A 64 -16.32 40.37 10.60
C LEU A 64 -15.81 39.82 9.26
N VAL A 65 -15.23 40.65 8.38
CA VAL A 65 -14.83 40.25 7.01
C VAL A 65 -13.77 39.14 6.98
N GLY A 66 -12.98 38.98 8.05
CA GLY A 66 -11.95 37.94 8.16
C GLY A 66 -12.40 36.64 8.84
N PHE A 67 -13.62 36.59 9.38
CA PHE A 67 -14.11 35.39 10.05
C PHE A 67 -14.63 34.38 9.04
N ALA A 68 -14.24 33.12 9.21
CA ALA A 68 -14.78 32.02 8.41
C ALA A 68 -16.30 31.95 8.60
N THR A 69 -17.01 31.93 7.48
CA THR A 69 -18.45 31.71 7.43
C THR A 69 -18.75 30.23 7.55
N LYS A 70 -20.03 29.90 7.77
CA LYS A 70 -20.48 28.51 7.72
C LYS A 70 -20.26 27.88 6.34
N GLU A 71 -20.32 28.68 5.28
CA GLU A 71 -20.11 28.24 3.91
C GLU A 71 -18.63 27.90 3.66
N ASP A 72 -17.70 28.71 4.19
CA ASP A 72 -16.26 28.44 4.11
C ASP A 72 -15.87 27.10 4.77
N LEU A 73 -16.57 26.73 5.83
CA LEU A 73 -16.32 25.49 6.58
C LEU A 73 -17.02 24.25 5.99
N ALA A 74 -18.00 24.43 5.10
CA ALA A 74 -18.83 23.34 4.59
C ALA A 74 -18.06 22.34 3.70
N GLY A 75 -16.93 22.75 3.12
CA GLY A 75 -16.10 21.90 2.25
C GLY A 75 -15.03 21.07 2.99
N PHE A 76 -14.87 21.24 4.30
CA PHE A 76 -13.88 20.49 5.06
C PHE A 76 -14.37 19.08 5.37
N ALA A 77 -13.47 18.11 5.16
CA ALA A 77 -13.74 16.73 5.54
C ALA A 77 -14.02 16.64 7.05
N THR A 78 -15.13 16.00 7.39
CA THR A 78 -15.52 15.69 8.75
C THR A 78 -14.78 14.46 9.26
N LYS A 79 -14.87 14.20 10.57
CA LYS A 79 -14.33 12.96 11.14
C LYS A 79 -15.03 11.72 10.58
N GLU A 80 -16.30 11.83 10.21
CA GLU A 80 -17.07 10.73 9.61
C GLU A 80 -16.59 10.43 8.19
N ASP A 81 -16.30 11.46 7.39
CA ASP A 81 -15.74 11.30 6.03
C ASP A 81 -14.41 10.54 6.03
N LEU A 82 -13.60 10.70 7.10
CA LEU A 82 -12.30 10.06 7.24
C LEU A 82 -12.38 8.64 7.83
N ALA A 83 -13.52 8.24 8.42
CA ALA A 83 -13.65 6.95 9.12
C ALA A 83 -13.63 5.73 8.19
N GLY A 84 -13.91 5.93 6.89
CA GLY A 84 -13.91 4.86 5.88
C GLY A 84 -12.56 4.60 5.21
N PHE A 85 -11.52 5.39 5.50
CA PHE A 85 -10.20 5.18 4.92
C PHE A 85 -9.45 4.04 5.62
N ALA A 86 -8.76 3.22 4.83
CA ALA A 86 -7.93 2.14 5.35
C ALA A 86 -6.89 2.69 6.34
N THR A 87 -6.83 2.09 7.52
CA THR A 87 -5.83 2.43 8.53
C THR A 87 -4.51 1.73 8.24
N LYS A 88 -3.47 2.07 9.01
CA LYS A 88 -2.22 1.33 8.96
C LYS A 88 -2.41 -0.14 9.37
N GLU A 89 -3.25 -0.41 10.38
CA GLU A 89 -3.54 -1.79 10.80
C GLU A 89 -4.27 -2.60 9.72
N ASP A 90 -5.12 -1.96 8.91
CA ASP A 90 -5.78 -2.63 7.78
C ASP A 90 -4.76 -3.10 6.74
N LEU A 91 -3.68 -2.33 6.54
CA LEU A 91 -2.62 -2.64 5.57
C LEU A 91 -1.63 -3.71 6.06
N GLU A 92 -1.49 -3.91 7.37
CA GLU A 92 -0.61 -4.93 7.96
C GLU A 92 -1.05 -6.36 7.64
N ARG A 93 -2.31 -6.58 7.25
CA ARG A 93 -2.84 -7.90 6.88
C ARG A 93 -2.47 -8.34 5.46
N PHE A 94 -1.90 -7.46 4.65
CA PHE A 94 -1.47 -7.79 3.30
C PHE A 94 -0.07 -8.37 3.31
N ALA A 95 0.17 -9.35 2.42
CA ALA A 95 1.49 -9.94 2.24
C ALA A 95 2.52 -8.85 1.90
N THR A 96 3.58 -8.79 2.70
CA THR A 96 4.70 -7.90 2.51
C THR A 96 5.67 -8.48 1.48
N LYS A 97 6.62 -7.65 1.04
CA LYS A 97 7.70 -8.14 0.17
C LYS A 97 8.56 -9.22 0.84
N GLU A 98 8.69 -9.16 2.16
CA GLU A 98 9.44 -10.16 2.94
C GLU A 98 8.69 -11.50 2.99
N ASP A 99 7.36 -11.47 3.14
CA ASP A 99 6.52 -12.69 3.11
C ASP A 99 6.63 -13.43 1.77
N LEU A 100 6.85 -12.69 0.68
CA LEU A 100 6.99 -13.24 -0.66
C LEU A 100 8.43 -13.70 -0.98
N ALA A 101 9.44 -13.31 -0.19
CA ALA A 101 10.84 -13.62 -0.47
C ALA A 101 11.20 -15.10 -0.28
N GLY A 102 10.40 -15.85 0.48
CA GLY A 102 10.60 -17.29 0.69
C GLY A 102 10.03 -18.19 -0.41
N PHE A 103 9.29 -17.64 -1.37
CA PHE A 103 8.75 -18.43 -2.48
C PHE A 103 9.82 -18.68 -3.54
N ALA A 104 9.78 -19.89 -4.13
CA ALA A 104 10.68 -20.28 -5.20
C ALA A 104 10.61 -19.25 -6.34
N THR A 105 11.76 -18.67 -6.66
CA THR A 105 11.86 -17.73 -7.77
C THR A 105 11.86 -18.51 -9.09
N LYS A 106 11.66 -17.78 -10.18
CA LYS A 106 11.74 -18.37 -11.52
C LYS A 106 13.11 -19.02 -11.78
N GLU A 107 14.19 -18.41 -11.29
CA GLU A 107 15.56 -18.93 -11.40
C GLU A 107 15.78 -20.20 -10.56
N ASP A 108 15.10 -20.34 -9.42
CA ASP A 108 15.17 -21.57 -8.62
C ASP A 108 14.52 -22.75 -9.34
N LEU A 109 13.43 -22.49 -10.07
CA LEU A 109 12.70 -23.51 -10.83
C LEU A 109 13.43 -23.92 -12.12
N GLU A 110 14.28 -23.06 -12.69
CA GLU A 110 15.08 -23.35 -13.89
C GLU A 110 16.21 -24.39 -13.65
N LYS A 111 16.58 -24.65 -12.40
CA LYS A 111 17.61 -25.65 -12.04
C LYS A 111 17.08 -27.09 -12.02
N PHE A 112 15.76 -27.28 -12.09
CA PHE A 112 15.16 -28.63 -12.10
C PHE A 112 15.14 -29.21 -13.51
N ALA A 113 15.30 -30.53 -13.59
CA ALA A 113 15.22 -31.25 -14.86
C ALA A 113 13.88 -30.97 -15.54
N THR A 114 13.95 -30.49 -16.77
CA THR A 114 12.78 -30.21 -17.59
C THR A 114 12.19 -31.50 -18.16
N LYS A 115 10.98 -31.42 -18.69
CA LYS A 115 10.36 -32.56 -19.38
C LYS A 115 11.20 -32.98 -20.60
N GLU A 116 11.80 -32.01 -21.28
CA GLU A 116 12.71 -32.21 -22.40
C GLU A 116 13.97 -32.96 -21.98
N ASP A 117 14.59 -32.60 -20.84
CA ASP A 117 15.77 -33.32 -20.31
C ASP A 117 15.45 -34.80 -20.05
N LEU A 118 14.29 -35.07 -19.46
CA LEU A 118 13.82 -36.44 -19.19
C LEU A 118 13.56 -37.20 -20.50
N ALA A 119 12.94 -36.56 -21.50
CA ALA A 119 12.70 -37.17 -22.81
C ALA A 119 14.02 -37.53 -23.53
N VAL A 120 15.03 -36.65 -23.46
CA VAL A 120 16.37 -36.93 -24.01
C VAL A 120 17.00 -38.12 -23.30
N LEU A 121 16.89 -38.21 -21.97
CA LEU A 121 17.43 -39.33 -21.20
C LEU A 121 16.75 -40.66 -21.59
N THR A 122 15.42 -40.65 -21.72
CA THR A 122 14.64 -41.82 -22.15
C THR A 122 15.07 -42.30 -23.53
N ASN A 123 15.25 -41.39 -24.50
CA ASN A 123 15.73 -41.73 -25.83
C ASN A 123 17.16 -42.29 -25.83
N LYS A 124 18.07 -41.72 -25.02
CA LYS A 124 19.42 -42.25 -24.86
C LYS A 124 19.42 -43.66 -24.30
N ILE A 125 18.60 -43.92 -23.28
CA ILE A 125 18.45 -45.26 -22.69
C ILE A 125 17.88 -46.24 -23.72
N ALA A 126 16.90 -45.83 -24.52
CA ALA A 126 16.34 -46.65 -25.59
C ALA A 126 17.35 -46.98 -26.70
N GLY A 127 18.38 -46.16 -26.89
CA GLY A 127 19.46 -46.40 -27.85
C GLY A 127 20.62 -47.26 -27.33
N LEU A 128 20.63 -47.65 -26.05
CA LEU A 128 21.59 -48.62 -25.51
C LEU A 128 21.18 -50.03 -25.88
N ALA A 129 22.16 -50.94 -26.00
CA ALA A 129 21.92 -52.35 -26.34
C ALA A 129 20.84 -52.95 -25.44
N THR A 130 19.76 -53.40 -26.07
CA THR A 130 18.63 -54.02 -25.39
C THR A 130 19.04 -55.41 -24.89
N LYS A 131 18.26 -55.99 -23.96
CA LYS A 131 18.51 -57.35 -23.51
C LYS A 131 18.46 -58.35 -24.68
N GLU A 132 17.57 -58.12 -25.64
CA GLU A 132 17.50 -58.85 -26.91
C GLU A 132 18.78 -58.72 -27.74
N ASP A 133 19.35 -57.51 -27.88
CA ASP A 133 20.60 -57.30 -28.63
C ASP A 133 21.77 -58.09 -28.02
N VAL A 134 21.88 -58.08 -26.69
CA VAL A 134 22.90 -58.85 -25.96
C VAL A 134 22.67 -60.36 -26.10
N ALA A 135 21.41 -60.81 -26.10
CA ALA A 135 21.07 -62.22 -26.31
C ALA A 135 21.47 -62.71 -27.72
N MET A 136 21.20 -61.93 -28.77
CA MET A 136 21.63 -62.28 -30.14
C MET A 136 23.14 -62.34 -30.27
N MET A 137 23.90 -61.45 -29.62
CA MET A 137 25.36 -61.53 -29.58
C MET A 137 25.83 -62.85 -28.96
N THR A 138 25.19 -63.30 -27.87
CA THR A 138 25.57 -64.57 -27.23
C THR A 138 25.25 -65.81 -28.07
N GLU A 139 24.16 -65.80 -28.85
CA GLU A 139 23.84 -66.89 -29.78
C GLU A 139 24.79 -66.92 -31.00
N THR A 140 25.13 -65.75 -31.54
CA THR A 140 26.04 -65.67 -32.71
C THR A 140 27.47 -66.05 -32.32
N CYS A 141 27.90 -65.74 -31.09
CA CYS A 141 29.19 -66.15 -30.55
C CYS A 141 29.26 -67.62 -30.10
N ALA A 142 28.14 -68.37 -30.08
CA ALA A 142 28.12 -69.84 -29.92
C ALA A 142 28.68 -70.59 -31.16
N SER A 143 29.49 -69.90 -31.96
CA SER A 143 30.39 -70.33 -33.04
C SER A 143 31.27 -71.57 -32.79
N ARG A 144 31.23 -72.21 -31.61
CA ARG A 144 32.02 -73.41 -31.32
C ARG A 144 31.71 -74.56 -32.29
N GLU A 145 30.45 -74.76 -32.65
CA GLU A 145 30.06 -75.77 -33.64
C GLU A 145 30.48 -75.38 -35.07
N GLN A 146 30.37 -74.11 -35.43
CA GLN A 146 30.78 -73.62 -36.76
C GLN A 146 32.30 -73.71 -36.96
N VAL A 147 33.08 -73.38 -35.92
CA VAL A 147 34.54 -73.55 -35.90
C VAL A 147 34.93 -75.03 -36.01
N GLN A 148 34.23 -75.92 -35.28
CA GLN A 148 34.47 -77.36 -35.33
C GLN A 148 34.22 -77.95 -36.74
N VAL A 149 33.17 -77.50 -37.43
CA VAL A 149 32.86 -77.93 -38.80
C VAL A 149 33.93 -77.47 -39.79
N LEU A 150 34.48 -76.26 -39.63
CA LEU A 150 35.57 -75.76 -40.47
C LEU A 150 36.88 -76.52 -40.24
N GLU A 151 37.22 -76.83 -38.99
CA GLU A 151 38.39 -77.67 -38.66
C GLU A 151 38.30 -79.06 -39.29
N ASN A 152 37.13 -79.69 -39.25
CA ASN A 152 36.91 -80.99 -39.87
C ASN A 152 37.08 -80.94 -41.40
N LYS A 153 36.53 -79.91 -42.06
CA LYS A 153 36.71 -79.69 -43.50
C LYS A 153 38.16 -79.46 -43.87
N PHE A 154 38.91 -78.71 -43.05
CA PHE A 154 40.34 -78.50 -43.26
C PHE A 154 41.10 -79.83 -43.21
N ASN A 155 40.84 -80.65 -42.19
CA ASN A 155 41.48 -81.97 -42.03
C ASN A 155 41.16 -82.95 -43.18
N GLU A 156 39.94 -82.92 -43.73
CA GLU A 156 39.60 -83.72 -44.92
C GLU A 156 40.34 -83.25 -46.18
N THR A 157 40.49 -81.94 -46.33
CA THR A 157 41.22 -81.35 -47.48
C THR A 157 42.70 -81.73 -47.44
N ASP A 158 43.29 -81.73 -46.26
CA ASP A 158 44.70 -82.09 -46.04
C ASP A 158 44.96 -83.57 -46.38
N LYS A 159 44.04 -84.47 -45.99
CA LYS A 159 44.08 -85.89 -46.38
C LYS A 159 44.01 -86.08 -47.89
N LEU A 160 43.20 -85.29 -48.60
CA LEU A 160 43.09 -85.36 -50.07
C LEU A 160 44.39 -84.93 -50.75
N HIS A 161 45.07 -83.91 -50.23
CA HIS A 161 46.36 -83.45 -50.73
C HIS A 161 47.44 -84.53 -50.61
N HIS A 162 47.50 -85.21 -49.46
CA HIS A 162 48.42 -86.35 -49.27
C HIS A 162 48.13 -87.52 -50.20
N LEU A 163 46.85 -87.84 -50.44
CA LEU A 163 46.46 -88.91 -51.35
C LEU A 163 46.86 -88.57 -52.80
N LYS A 164 46.71 -87.31 -53.22
CA LYS A 164 47.08 -86.85 -54.55
C LYS A 164 48.58 -86.99 -54.82
N HIS A 165 49.43 -86.66 -53.83
CA HIS A 165 50.87 -86.90 -53.91
C HIS A 165 51.19 -88.39 -53.99
N ALA A 166 50.54 -89.24 -53.19
CA ALA A 166 50.75 -90.69 -53.24
C ALA A 166 50.36 -91.31 -54.60
N TYR A 167 49.31 -90.81 -55.26
CA TYR A 167 48.95 -91.25 -56.62
C TYR A 167 49.98 -90.79 -57.66
N GLN A 168 50.49 -89.56 -57.55
CA GLN A 168 51.57 -89.09 -58.44
C GLN A 168 52.84 -89.95 -58.28
N ASP A 169 53.22 -90.29 -57.05
CA ASP A 169 54.37 -91.16 -56.79
C ASP A 169 54.16 -92.58 -57.35
N ARG A 170 52.92 -93.10 -57.28
CA ARG A 170 52.55 -94.40 -57.83
C ARG A 170 52.50 -94.42 -59.36
N GLU A 171 52.00 -93.36 -60.00
CA GLU A 171 52.06 -93.20 -61.46
C GLU A 171 53.52 -93.14 -61.95
N ILE A 172 54.40 -92.43 -61.24
CA ILE A 172 55.84 -92.39 -61.54
C ILE A 172 56.46 -93.79 -61.41
N MET A 173 56.06 -94.58 -60.40
CA MET A 173 56.54 -95.95 -60.21
C MET A 173 56.11 -96.88 -61.34
N ILE A 174 54.83 -96.84 -61.76
CA ILE A 174 54.33 -97.66 -62.88
C ILE A 174 55.03 -97.26 -64.19
N ILE A 175 55.24 -95.97 -64.44
CA ILE A 175 55.97 -95.49 -65.62
C ILE A 175 57.43 -96.01 -65.61
N LYS A 176 58.10 -96.00 -64.44
CA LYS A 176 59.46 -96.58 -64.30
C LYS A 176 59.49 -98.09 -64.52
N GLU A 177 58.46 -98.82 -64.10
CA GLU A 177 58.34 -100.28 -64.22
C GLU A 177 58.06 -100.71 -65.68
N VAL A 178 57.33 -99.90 -66.45
CA VAL A 178 57.08 -100.12 -67.90
C VAL A 178 58.28 -99.72 -68.77
N LEU A 179 59.18 -98.85 -68.29
CA LEU A 179 60.30 -98.31 -69.06
C LEU A 179 61.65 -99.06 -68.89
N SER A 180 61.76 -100.08 -68.03
CA SER A 180 62.97 -100.89 -67.95
C SER A 180 62.91 -102.16 -68.83
N LEU A 181 63.22 -101.97 -70.11
CA LEU A 181 64.07 -102.88 -70.88
C LEU A 181 65.53 -102.50 -70.62
#